data_AF-X1I3C3-F1
#
_entry.id   AF-X1I3C3-F1
#
_cell.length_a   1.000
_cell.length_b   1.000
_cell.length_c   1.000
_cell.angle_alpha   90.00
_cell.angle_beta   90.00
_cell.angle_gamma   90.00
#
_symmetry.space_group_name_H-M   'P 1'
#
loop_
_entity.id
_entity.type
_entity.pdbx_description
1 polymer ?
#
loop_
_entity_poly.entity_id
_entity_poly.type
_entity_poly.pdbx_seq_one_letter_code
_entity_poly.pdbx_strand_id
1 'polypeptide(L)'
;MYHGINVILIFILGLIVGSFSNVCIYRIPINESIIYPASHCPKCRSSIKPIDNIPLLSYILLKGRCRNCGSRISIQYPVVEFLTGIIYILIFLIYGLTLQSLIYIILASAVIIIAFIDLNEQIVPDVISLPGIV
;
A
#
# COMPACT_ATOMS: atom_id res chain seq x y z
N MET A 1 -0.80 -26.00 13.71
CA MET A 1 -1.96 -25.74 12.81
C MET A 1 -2.36 -24.26 12.77
N TYR A 2 -2.22 -23.48 13.85
CA TYR A 2 -2.58 -22.04 13.89
C TYR A 2 -1.70 -21.09 13.08
N HIS A 3 -0.51 -21.51 12.62
CA HIS A 3 0.36 -20.62 11.82
C HIS A 3 -0.23 -20.29 10.45
N GLY A 4 -0.94 -21.21 9.80
CA GLY A 4 -1.46 -20.99 8.44
C GLY A 4 -2.50 -19.87 8.37
N ILE A 5 -3.47 -19.88 9.28
CA ILE A 5 -4.51 -18.84 9.31
C ILE A 5 -3.92 -17.47 9.66
N ASN A 6 -2.96 -17.42 10.59
CA ASN A 6 -2.28 -16.18 10.94
C ASN A 6 -1.48 -15.61 9.76
N VAL A 7 -0.77 -16.45 8.99
CA VAL A 7 -0.06 -16.01 7.77
C VAL A 7 -1.02 -15.39 6.77
N ILE A 8 -2.17 -16.03 6.53
CA ILE A 8 -3.18 -15.50 5.60
C ILE A 8 -3.72 -14.15 6.07
N LEU A 9 -4.08 -14.04 7.35
CA LEU A 9 -4.58 -12.79 7.94
C LEU A 9 -3.54 -11.66 7.86
N ILE A 10 -2.28 -11.95 8.17
CA ILE A 10 -1.18 -10.99 8.09
C ILE A 10 -0.92 -10.57 6.64
N PHE A 11 -1.00 -11.50 5.69
CA PHE A 11 -0.88 -11.18 4.28
C PHE A 11 -1.99 -10.23 3.82
N ILE A 12 -3.25 -10.54 4.15
CA ILE A 12 -4.40 -9.67 3.82
C ILE A 12 -4.24 -8.29 4.45
N LEU A 13 -3.79 -8.22 5.71
CA LEU A 13 -3.49 -6.95 6.36
C LEU A 13 -2.42 -6.16 5.58
N GLY A 14 -1.34 -6.82 5.19
CA GLY A 14 -0.28 -6.19 4.39
C GLY A 14 -0.76 -5.73 3.00
N LEU A 15 -1.66 -6.47 2.36
CA LEU A 15 -2.29 -6.05 1.10
C LEU A 15 -3.14 -4.77 1.28
N ILE A 16 -3.94 -4.71 2.36
CA ILE A 16 -4.76 -3.54 2.67
C ILE A 16 -3.87 -2.33 2.94
N VAL A 17 -2.84 -2.50 3.78
CA VAL A 17 -1.90 -1.42 4.09
C VAL A 17 -1.13 -1.00 2.84
N GLY A 18 -0.67 -1.94 2.00
CA GLY A 18 0.00 -1.63 0.74
C GLY A 18 -0.88 -0.86 -0.25
N SER A 19 -2.20 -1.14 -0.26
CA SER A 19 -3.15 -0.36 -1.06
C SER A 19 -3.26 1.08 -0.56
N PHE A 20 -3.28 1.27 0.76
CA PHE A 20 -3.20 2.61 1.37
C PHE A 20 -1.84 3.28 1.12
N SER A 21 -0.73 2.53 1.15
CA SER A 21 0.61 3.06 0.82
C SER A 21 0.64 3.67 -0.57
N ASN A 22 -0.04 3.09 -1.57
CA ASN A 22 -0.15 3.72 -2.90
C ASN A 22 -0.86 5.08 -2.87
N VAL A 23 -1.84 5.27 -1.98
CA VAL A 23 -2.49 6.58 -1.79
C VAL A 23 -1.48 7.58 -1.21
N CYS A 24 -0.73 7.18 -0.19
CA CYS A 24 0.32 8.01 0.40
C CYS A 24 1.42 8.36 -0.61
N ILE A 25 1.92 7.38 -1.36
CA ILE A 25 2.98 7.57 -2.37
C ILE A 25 2.55 8.59 -3.43
N TYR A 26 1.29 8.53 -3.88
CA TYR A 26 0.80 9.45 -4.89
C TYR A 26 0.50 10.86 -4.32
N ARG A 27 -0.14 10.95 -3.15
CA ARG A 27 -0.71 12.21 -2.65
C ARG A 27 0.25 13.06 -1.81
N ILE A 28 1.16 12.45 -1.07
CA ILE A 28 2.07 13.17 -0.17
C ILE A 28 3.00 14.14 -0.93
N PRO A 29 3.66 13.74 -2.05
CA PRO A 29 4.54 14.65 -2.79
C PRO A 29 3.84 15.91 -3.32
N ILE A 30 2.55 15.79 -3.65
CA ILE A 30 1.73 16.87 -4.19
C ILE A 30 0.88 17.58 -3.13
N ASN A 31 1.13 17.31 -1.84
CA ASN A 31 0.40 17.86 -0.70
C ASN A 31 -1.14 17.68 -0.77
N GLU A 32 -1.60 16.58 -1.38
CA GLU A 32 -3.01 16.21 -1.37
C GLU A 32 -3.37 15.44 -0.10
N SER A 33 -4.61 15.58 0.36
CA SER A 33 -5.10 14.83 1.53
C SER A 33 -5.18 13.32 1.27
N ILE A 34 -4.60 12.52 2.16
CA ILE A 34 -4.66 11.05 2.12
C ILE A 34 -6.00 10.46 2.59
N ILE A 35 -6.89 11.30 3.15
CA ILE A 35 -8.18 10.87 3.73
C ILE A 35 -9.34 11.17 2.77
N TYR A 36 -9.34 12.35 2.15
CA TYR A 36 -10.43 12.80 1.28
C TYR A 36 -9.88 13.57 0.07
N PRO A 37 -10.38 13.34 -1.16
CA PRO A 37 -11.51 12.48 -1.51
C PRO A 37 -11.15 10.99 -1.55
N ALA A 38 -12.16 10.12 -1.61
CA ALA A 38 -11.98 8.67 -1.73
C ALA A 38 -11.19 8.28 -3.00
N SER A 39 -10.73 7.03 -3.13
CA SER A 39 -9.97 6.60 -4.32
C SER A 39 -10.74 6.84 -5.63
N HIS A 40 -10.07 7.42 -6.62
CA HIS A 40 -10.63 7.77 -7.93
C HIS A 40 -9.62 7.58 -9.05
N CYS A 41 -10.12 7.33 -10.26
CA CYS A 41 -9.27 7.17 -11.44
C CYS A 41 -8.60 8.50 -11.83
N PRO A 42 -7.28 8.57 -12.05
CA PRO A 42 -6.61 9.82 -12.41
C PRO A 42 -6.99 10.34 -13.81
N LYS A 43 -7.48 9.47 -14.71
CA LYS A 43 -7.87 9.85 -16.08
C LYS A 43 -9.31 10.35 -16.18
N CYS A 44 -10.29 9.56 -15.74
CA CYS A 44 -11.70 9.91 -15.88
C CYS A 44 -12.33 10.48 -14.60
N ARG A 45 -11.57 10.55 -13.50
CA ARG A 45 -12.01 11.06 -12.17
C ARG A 45 -13.24 10.35 -11.59
N SER A 46 -13.66 9.23 -12.18
CA SER A 46 -14.73 8.42 -11.61
C SER A 46 -14.26 7.80 -10.30
N SER A 47 -15.10 7.88 -9.28
CA SER A 47 -14.89 7.19 -8.00
C SER A 47 -14.71 5.69 -8.23
N ILE A 48 -13.72 5.11 -7.56
CA ILE A 48 -13.47 3.67 -7.60
C ILE A 48 -14.49 2.99 -6.68
N LYS A 49 -15.21 2.00 -7.20
CA LYS A 49 -16.15 1.21 -6.40
C LYS A 49 -15.37 0.41 -5.35
N PRO A 50 -15.91 0.19 -4.14
CA PRO A 50 -15.22 -0.60 -3.12
C PRO A 50 -14.73 -1.98 -3.61
N ILE A 51 -15.50 -2.62 -4.50
CA ILE A 51 -15.14 -3.93 -5.08
C ILE A 51 -13.98 -3.86 -6.08
N ASP A 52 -13.78 -2.70 -6.71
CA ASP A 52 -12.65 -2.44 -7.62
C ASP A 52 -11.41 -1.93 -6.85
N ASN A 53 -11.53 -1.78 -5.52
CA ASN A 53 -10.46 -1.37 -4.60
C ASN A 53 -9.92 -2.55 -3.78
N ILE A 54 -10.29 -3.79 -4.11
CA ILE A 54 -9.74 -5.00 -3.47
C ILE A 54 -8.30 -5.20 -3.98
N PRO A 55 -7.29 -5.17 -3.10
CA PRO A 55 -5.87 -5.25 -3.49
C PRO A 55 -5.56 -6.51 -4.28
N LEU A 56 -4.65 -6.42 -5.27
CA LEU A 56 -4.26 -7.44 -6.25
C LEU A 56 -5.38 -8.00 -7.13
N LEU A 57 -6.48 -8.44 -6.51
CA LEU A 57 -7.62 -9.08 -7.15
C LEU A 57 -8.26 -8.16 -8.18
N SER A 58 -8.52 -6.90 -7.83
CA SER A 58 -9.15 -5.93 -8.74
C SER A 58 -8.25 -5.67 -9.95
N TYR A 59 -6.93 -5.57 -9.75
CA TYR A 59 -5.98 -5.37 -10.83
C TYR A 59 -5.99 -6.53 -11.82
N ILE A 60 -5.97 -7.78 -11.32
CA ILE A 60 -5.98 -8.99 -12.15
C ILE A 60 -7.31 -9.11 -12.91
N LEU A 61 -8.45 -8.95 -12.22
CA LEU A 61 -9.79 -9.08 -12.81
C LEU A 61 -10.05 -8.01 -13.88
N LEU A 62 -9.58 -6.78 -13.64
CA LEU A 62 -9.70 -5.67 -14.59
C LEU A 62 -8.57 -5.63 -15.64
N LYS A 63 -7.64 -6.61 -15.61
CA LYS A 63 -6.47 -6.69 -16.51
C LYS A 63 -5.64 -5.40 -16.51
N GLY A 64 -5.48 -4.80 -15.34
CA GLY A 64 -4.75 -3.55 -15.13
C GLY A 64 -5.39 -2.34 -15.83
N ARG A 65 -6.72 -2.30 -15.98
CA ARG A 65 -7.44 -1.18 -16.63
C ARG A 65 -8.55 -0.64 -15.75
N CYS A 66 -8.83 0.67 -15.86
CA CYS A 66 -9.99 1.27 -15.23
C CYS A 66 -11.29 0.72 -15.86
N ARG A 67 -12.26 0.33 -15.02
CA ARG A 67 -13.57 -0.18 -15.46
C ARG A 67 -14.36 0.82 -16.32
N ASN A 68 -14.28 2.11 -16.00
CA ASN A 68 -15.09 3.14 -16.66
C ASN A 68 -14.48 3.64 -17.96
N CYS A 69 -13.17 3.91 -17.99
CA CYS A 69 -12.51 4.54 -19.14
C CYS A 69 -11.50 3.64 -19.87
N GLY A 70 -11.20 2.44 -19.36
CA GLY A 70 -10.25 1.51 -19.98
C GLY A 70 -8.78 1.94 -19.91
N SER A 71 -8.47 3.09 -19.28
CA SER A 71 -7.09 3.54 -19.10
C SER A 71 -6.27 2.54 -18.28
N ARG A 72 -4.97 2.40 -18.59
CA ARG A 72 -4.09 1.48 -17.87
C ARG A 72 -3.80 2.01 -16.46
N ILE A 73 -3.88 1.10 -15.48
CA ILE A 73 -3.46 1.32 -14.10
C ILE A 73 -2.00 0.92 -13.99
N SER A 74 -1.19 1.76 -13.33
CA SER A 74 0.24 1.50 -13.14
C SER A 74 0.48 0.15 -12.46
N ILE A 75 1.51 -0.59 -12.91
CA ILE A 75 1.94 -1.85 -12.29
C ILE A 75 2.48 -1.64 -10.87
N GLN A 76 2.84 -0.40 -10.51
CA GLN A 76 3.26 -0.05 -9.16
C GLN A 76 2.20 -0.44 -8.12
N TYR A 77 0.91 -0.27 -8.43
CA TYR A 77 -0.18 -0.57 -7.49
C TYR A 77 -0.12 -2.01 -6.97
N PRO A 78 -0.23 -3.04 -7.83
CA PRO A 78 -0.15 -4.43 -7.38
C PRO A 78 1.25 -4.80 -6.87
N VAL A 79 2.32 -4.17 -7.35
CA VAL A 79 3.68 -4.44 -6.85
C VAL A 79 3.82 -4.01 -5.39
N VAL A 80 3.41 -2.78 -5.06
CA VAL A 80 3.46 -2.26 -3.69
C VAL A 80 2.56 -3.09 -2.78
N GLU A 81 1.34 -3.41 -3.21
CA GLU A 81 0.41 -4.25 -2.44
C GLU A 81 1.03 -5.62 -2.10
N PHE A 82 1.54 -6.32 -3.11
CA PHE A 82 2.16 -7.63 -2.93
C PHE A 82 3.42 -7.57 -2.06
N LEU A 83 4.29 -6.61 -2.33
CA LEU A 83 5.54 -6.42 -1.58
C LEU A 83 5.27 -6.18 -0.09
N THR A 84 4.32 -5.29 0.24
CA THR A 84 3.93 -5.04 1.63
C THR A 84 3.38 -6.29 2.30
N GLY A 85 2.53 -7.05 1.60
CA GLY A 85 2.04 -8.36 2.06
C GLY A 85 3.16 -9.33 2.40
N ILE A 86 4.15 -9.48 1.51
CA ILE A 86 5.30 -10.37 1.73
C ILE A 86 6.16 -9.90 2.91
N ILE A 87 6.46 -8.60 3.00
CA ILE A 87 7.26 -8.05 4.10
C ILE A 87 6.57 -8.30 5.45
N TYR A 88 5.25 -8.13 5.52
CA TYR A 88 4.47 -8.40 6.74
C TYR A 88 4.52 -9.87 7.14
N ILE A 89 4.40 -10.80 6.18
CA ILE A 89 4.59 -12.23 6.44
C ILE A 89 6.00 -12.47 7.00
N LEU A 90 7.04 -11.91 6.38
CA LEU A 90 8.43 -12.11 6.83
C LEU A 90 8.62 -11.61 8.27
N ILE A 91 8.13 -10.42 8.61
CA ILE A 91 8.17 -9.89 9.97
C ILE A 91 7.43 -10.85 10.93
N PHE A 92 6.25 -11.31 10.56
CA PHE A 92 5.47 -12.25 11.38
C PHE A 92 6.17 -13.60 11.57
N LEU A 93 6.83 -14.14 10.54
CA LEU A 93 7.55 -15.40 10.64
C LEU A 93 8.78 -15.31 11.55
N ILE A 94 9.43 -14.14 11.61
CA ILE A 94 10.63 -13.92 12.43
C ILE A 94 10.24 -13.61 13.89
N TYR A 95 9.25 -12.75 14.10
CA TYR A 95 8.96 -12.16 15.42
C TYR A 95 7.62 -12.60 16.04
N GLY A 96 6.76 -13.32 15.29
CA GLY A 96 5.45 -13.79 15.75
C GLY A 96 4.42 -12.66 15.92
N LEU A 97 3.36 -12.90 16.71
CA LEU A 97 2.41 -11.86 17.14
C LEU A 97 2.92 -11.17 18.41
N THR A 98 3.96 -10.35 18.28
CA THR A 98 4.55 -9.60 19.39
C THR A 98 4.45 -8.10 19.15
N LEU A 99 4.66 -7.31 20.21
CA LEU A 99 4.74 -5.85 20.10
C LEU A 99 5.88 -5.43 19.15
N GLN A 100 6.97 -6.20 19.11
CA GLN A 100 8.09 -5.96 18.21
C GLN A 100 7.67 -6.08 16.74
N SER A 101 6.85 -7.07 16.38
CA SER A 101 6.29 -7.20 15.03
C SER A 101 5.46 -5.99 14.63
N LEU A 102 4.66 -5.44 15.55
CA LEU A 102 3.85 -4.24 15.29
C LEU A 102 4.74 -3.03 14.97
N ILE A 103 5.81 -2.83 15.74
CA ILE A 103 6.77 -1.75 15.51
C ILE A 103 7.41 -1.89 14.13
N TYR A 104 7.89 -3.10 13.78
CA TYR A 104 8.51 -3.32 12.47
C TYR A 104 7.53 -3.20 11.31
N ILE A 105 6.27 -3.57 11.49
CA ILE A 105 5.22 -3.39 10.49
C ILE A 105 4.99 -1.90 10.19
N ILE A 106 4.92 -1.06 11.23
CA ILE A 106 4.76 0.39 11.09
C ILE A 106 5.98 0.99 10.40
N LEU A 107 7.19 0.62 10.85
CA LEU A 107 8.45 1.08 10.26
C LEU A 107 8.57 0.66 8.79
N ALA A 108 8.30 -0.61 8.49
CA ALA A 108 8.34 -1.14 7.13
C ALA A 108 7.36 -0.40 6.22
N SER A 109 6.16 -0.07 6.70
CA SER A 109 5.19 0.72 5.93
C SER A 109 5.71 2.11 5.60
N ALA A 110 6.31 2.80 6.58
CA ALA A 110 6.91 4.12 6.36
C ALA A 110 8.07 4.04 5.35
N VAL A 111 8.95 3.06 5.48
CA VAL A 111 10.08 2.83 4.56
C VAL A 111 9.60 2.52 3.15
N ILE A 112 8.57 1.68 2.98
CA ILE A 112 7.99 1.39 1.66
C ILE A 112 7.45 2.68 1.03
N ILE A 113 6.71 3.49 1.78
CA ILE A 113 6.18 4.76 1.26
C ILE A 113 7.32 5.69 0.84
N ILE A 114 8.32 5.90 1.70
CA ILE A 114 9.48 6.75 1.39
C ILE A 114 10.22 6.22 0.17
N ALA A 115 10.52 4.93 0.12
CA ALA A 115 11.29 4.32 -0.97
C ALA A 115 10.59 4.51 -2.32
N PHE A 116 9.27 4.32 -2.39
CA PHE A 116 8.55 4.52 -3.65
C PHE A 116 8.33 6.00 -4.00
N ILE A 117 8.23 6.90 -3.02
CA ILE A 117 8.24 8.34 -3.29
C ILE A 117 9.60 8.76 -3.84
N ASP A 118 10.70 8.31 -3.23
CA ASP A 118 12.05 8.62 -3.70
C ASP A 118 12.31 8.05 -5.11
N LEU A 119 11.87 6.81 -5.37
CA LEU A 119 11.97 6.21 -6.71
C LEU A 119 11.20 6.99 -7.79
N ASN A 120 10.07 7.62 -7.43
CA ASN A 120 9.21 8.33 -8.38
C ASN A 120 9.60 9.80 -8.55
N GLU A 121 9.96 10.47 -7.44
CA GLU A 121 10.08 11.92 -7.35
C GLU A 121 11.45 12.40 -6.84
N GLN A 122 12.33 11.49 -6.40
CA GLN A 122 13.67 11.77 -5.85
C GLN A 122 13.65 12.72 -4.64
N ILE A 123 12.62 12.57 -3.79
CA ILE A 123 12.45 13.34 -2.55
C ILE A 123 12.19 12.40 -1.35
N VAL A 124 12.56 12.87 -0.16
CA VAL A 124 12.24 12.22 1.12
C VAL A 124 11.31 13.14 1.92
N PRO A 125 10.02 12.81 2.06
CA PRO A 125 9.08 13.69 2.75
C PRO A 125 9.34 13.80 4.26
N ASP A 126 9.56 15.02 4.74
CA ASP A 126 9.78 15.34 6.15
C ASP A 126 8.62 14.89 7.07
N VAL A 127 7.39 14.92 6.56
CA VAL A 127 6.19 14.47 7.30
C VAL A 127 6.23 12.98 7.66
N ILE A 128 7.07 12.18 7.00
CA ILE A 128 7.29 10.77 7.31
C ILE A 128 8.63 10.57 8.02
N SER A 129 9.69 11.28 7.62
CA SER A 129 11.05 11.06 8.15
C SER A 129 11.28 11.70 9.53
N LEU A 130 10.80 12.93 9.77
CA LEU A 130 11.06 13.67 11.01
C LEU A 130 10.52 12.98 12.27
N PRO A 131 9.31 12.37 12.29
CA PRO A 131 8.82 11.66 13.47
C PRO A 131 9.70 10.47 13.91
N GLY A 132 10.54 9.96 13.01
CA GLY A 132 11.49 8.87 13.30
C GLY A 132 12.83 9.34 13.87
N ILE A 133 13.07 10.65 13.91
CA ILE A 133 14.29 11.23 14.50
C ILE A 133 14.07 11.32 16.01
N VAL A 134 14.86 10.53 16.77
CA VAL A 134 14.95 10.59 18.24
C VAL A 134 16.14 11.46 18.63
#